data_AF-A0A6P4XXL2-F1
#
_entry.id   AF-A0A6P4XXL2-F1
#
_cell.length_a   1.000
_cell.length_b   1.000
_cell.length_c   1.000
_cell.angle_alpha   90.00
_cell.angle_beta   90.00
_cell.angle_gamma   90.00
#
_symmetry.space_group_name_H-M   'P 1'
#
loop_
_entity.id
_entity.type
_entity.pdbx_description
1 polymer ?
#
loop_
_entity_poly.entity_id
_entity_poly.type
_entity_poly.pdbx_seq_one_letter_code
_entity_poly.pdbx_strand_id
1 'polypeptide(L)'
;MCCGEVGCCGGGCEHKGTSILNLGWASIVLAVIGFILYMVADEVYGGYPFAIMHQINAPIWGGSFIVLVGALAICAGNKPDNARLRIALLVMSIFGILFAMASWIIASTGLVFDCHGCDSFVLGPCDPDEFDNCSGLSDYWYDIFPNWRSIDCGGIRALFALQLILGLTETVLMFIVSIKTCCGTCRTCCKGTQQPPTQAMTYQPGQPALQQI
;
A
#
# COMPACT_ATOMS: atom_id res chain seq x y z
N MET A 1 -15.93 9.96 14.29
CA MET A 1 -15.68 11.02 15.30
C MET A 1 -14.49 11.86 14.82
N CYS A 2 -14.72 13.00 14.14
CA CYS A 2 -13.62 13.91 13.71
C CYS A 2 -13.98 15.41 13.80
N CYS A 3 -15.08 15.79 14.46
CA CYS A 3 -15.42 17.20 14.68
C CYS A 3 -15.31 17.51 16.17
N GLY A 4 -14.09 17.57 16.70
CA GLY A 4 -13.82 18.18 17.99
C GLY A 4 -13.87 19.71 17.89
N GLU A 5 -14.21 20.39 18.98
CA GLU A 5 -14.47 21.83 19.09
C GLU A 5 -13.32 22.75 18.65
N VAL A 6 -12.14 22.19 18.33
CA VAL A 6 -10.96 22.94 17.89
C VAL A 6 -10.60 22.63 16.42
N GLY A 7 -11.64 22.58 15.57
CA GLY A 7 -11.68 23.15 14.22
C GLY A 7 -10.64 22.74 13.15
N CYS A 8 -10.90 21.63 12.44
CA CYS A 8 -10.42 21.44 11.04
C CYS A 8 -11.18 22.32 10.01
N CYS A 9 -12.14 23.15 10.44
CA CYS A 9 -12.94 24.00 9.52
C CYS A 9 -12.24 25.33 9.17
N GLY A 10 -10.97 25.52 9.52
CA GLY A 10 -10.18 26.72 9.20
C GLY A 10 -9.70 26.73 7.74
N GLY A 11 -10.59 27.05 6.79
CA GLY A 11 -10.35 27.66 5.46
C GLY A 11 -9.36 27.06 4.45
N GLY A 12 -8.37 26.24 4.84
CA GLY A 12 -7.18 25.95 4.04
C GLY A 12 -7.16 24.60 3.33
N CYS A 13 -8.09 23.69 3.61
CA CYS A 13 -8.15 22.39 2.94
C CYS A 13 -9.08 22.44 1.71
N GLU A 14 -8.60 23.01 0.61
CA GLU A 14 -9.28 22.95 -0.68
C GLU A 14 -9.12 21.55 -1.30
N HIS A 15 -10.20 20.76 -1.28
CA HIS A 15 -10.24 19.43 -1.87
C HIS A 15 -10.30 19.54 -3.40
N LYS A 16 -9.14 19.64 -4.05
CA LYS A 16 -9.02 19.63 -5.52
C LYS A 16 -9.11 18.19 -6.04
N GLY A 17 -10.26 17.82 -6.61
CA GLY A 17 -10.51 16.47 -7.17
C GLY A 17 -9.45 16.02 -8.17
N THR A 18 -8.89 16.95 -8.96
CA THR A 18 -7.79 16.70 -9.90
C THR A 18 -6.54 16.12 -9.22
N SER A 19 -6.25 16.53 -7.98
CA SER A 19 -5.08 16.02 -7.26
C SER A 19 -5.25 14.56 -6.83
N ILE A 20 -6.46 14.16 -6.43
CA ILE A 20 -6.76 12.76 -6.07
C ILE A 20 -6.78 11.88 -7.32
N LEU A 21 -7.27 12.41 -8.44
CA LEU A 21 -7.24 11.73 -9.72
C LEU A 21 -5.80 11.42 -10.17
N ASN A 22 -4.89 12.40 -10.07
CA ASN A 22 -3.48 12.18 -10.41
C ASN A 22 -2.80 11.17 -9.48
N LEU A 23 -3.14 11.19 -8.17
CA LEU A 23 -2.64 10.19 -7.23
C LEU A 23 -3.14 8.78 -7.58
N GLY A 24 -4.42 8.64 -7.97
CA GLY A 24 -4.98 7.37 -8.41
C GLY A 24 -4.26 6.79 -9.62
N TRP A 25 -3.97 7.62 -10.63
CA TRP A 25 -3.17 7.20 -11.79
C TRP A 25 -1.74 6.81 -11.41
N ALA A 26 -1.07 7.60 -10.56
CA ALA A 26 0.28 7.28 -10.10
C ALA A 26 0.31 5.94 -9.35
N SER A 27 -0.67 5.66 -8.49
CA SER A 27 -0.78 4.38 -7.80
C SER A 27 -0.98 3.20 -8.76
N ILE A 28 -1.79 3.36 -9.81
CA ILE A 28 -1.97 2.31 -10.82
C ILE A 28 -0.66 2.04 -11.57
N VAL A 29 0.05 3.09 -11.99
CA VAL A 29 1.32 2.93 -12.72
C VAL A 29 2.36 2.22 -11.85
N LEU A 30 2.49 2.61 -10.57
CA LEU A 30 3.41 1.97 -9.64
C LEU A 30 3.06 0.49 -9.41
N ALA A 31 1.77 0.17 -9.23
CA ALA A 31 1.33 -1.21 -9.05
C ALA A 31 1.63 -2.09 -10.29
N VAL A 32 1.47 -1.55 -11.50
CA VAL A 32 1.81 -2.26 -12.75
C VAL A 32 3.32 -2.50 -12.84
N ILE A 33 4.14 -1.49 -12.51
CA ILE A 33 5.60 -1.65 -12.49
C ILE A 33 6.01 -2.72 -11.47
N GLY A 34 5.47 -2.66 -10.25
CA GLY A 34 5.74 -3.66 -9.21
C GLY A 34 5.35 -5.07 -9.64
N PHE A 35 4.21 -5.23 -10.31
CA PHE A 35 3.78 -6.51 -10.86
C PHE A 35 4.74 -7.07 -11.92
N ILE A 36 5.22 -6.23 -12.83
CA ILE A 36 6.19 -6.64 -13.86
C ILE A 36 7.51 -7.05 -13.21
N LEU A 37 8.02 -6.26 -12.26
CA LEU A 37 9.27 -6.59 -11.55
C LEU A 37 9.15 -7.91 -10.78
N TYR A 38 8.00 -8.17 -10.16
CA TYR A 38 7.75 -9.45 -9.50
C TYR A 38 7.74 -10.62 -10.48
N MET A 39 7.07 -10.49 -11.63
CA MET A 39 7.05 -11.56 -12.64
C MET A 39 8.46 -11.90 -13.15
N VAL A 40 9.27 -10.86 -13.40
CA VAL A 40 10.68 -11.05 -13.79
C VAL A 40 11.47 -11.72 -12.67
N ALA A 41 11.23 -11.33 -11.42
CA ALA A 41 11.90 -11.92 -10.27
C ALA A 41 11.54 -13.41 -10.08
N ASP A 42 10.26 -13.75 -10.23
CA ASP A 42 9.76 -15.12 -10.12
C ASP A 42 10.30 -16.02 -11.25
N GLU A 43 10.27 -15.55 -12.50
CA GLU A 43 10.79 -16.30 -13.65
C GLU A 43 12.30 -16.55 -13.54
N VAL A 44 13.06 -15.54 -13.11
CA VAL A 44 14.53 -15.64 -13.06
C VAL A 44 15.00 -16.37 -11.80
N TYR A 45 14.38 -16.13 -10.65
CA TYR A 45 14.91 -16.58 -9.36
C TYR A 45 14.03 -17.57 -8.59
N GLY A 46 12.75 -17.73 -8.96
CA GLY A 46 11.77 -18.52 -8.20
C GLY A 46 12.11 -20.02 -8.10
N GLY A 47 12.98 -20.53 -8.97
CA GLY A 47 13.44 -21.91 -8.95
C GLY A 47 14.55 -22.20 -7.93
N TYR A 48 15.23 -21.19 -7.40
CA TYR A 48 16.40 -21.41 -6.56
C TYR A 48 16.05 -21.65 -5.09
N PRO A 49 16.82 -22.50 -4.38
CA PRO A 49 16.54 -22.84 -2.97
C PRO A 49 16.72 -21.67 -2.01
N PHE A 50 17.49 -20.63 -2.39
CA PHE A 50 17.71 -19.45 -1.57
C PHE A 50 16.59 -18.41 -1.69
N ALA A 51 15.68 -18.53 -2.67
CA ALA A 51 14.62 -17.56 -2.95
C ALA A 51 13.36 -17.79 -2.09
N ILE A 52 13.53 -18.00 -0.78
CA ILE A 52 12.44 -18.36 0.14
C ILE A 52 11.42 -17.23 0.24
N MET A 53 11.88 -15.97 0.27
CA MET A 53 10.99 -14.82 0.44
C MET A 53 10.19 -14.51 -0.84
N HIS A 54 10.68 -14.94 -2.01
CA HIS A 54 9.96 -14.80 -3.28
C HIS A 54 8.67 -15.64 -3.32
N GLN A 55 8.64 -16.80 -2.65
CA GLN A 55 7.48 -17.70 -2.66
C GLN A 55 6.26 -17.16 -1.89
N ILE A 56 6.44 -16.12 -1.07
CA ILE A 56 5.35 -15.53 -0.28
C ILE A 56 4.36 -14.74 -1.17
N ASN A 57 4.67 -14.56 -2.46
CA ASN A 57 3.82 -13.88 -3.45
C ASN A 57 3.34 -12.49 -2.99
N ALA A 58 4.13 -11.86 -2.10
CA ALA A 58 3.81 -10.57 -1.48
C ALA A 58 3.40 -9.48 -2.48
N PRO A 59 4.09 -9.34 -3.62
CA PRO A 59 3.75 -8.32 -4.60
C PRO A 59 2.42 -8.57 -5.33
N ILE A 60 1.94 -9.82 -5.43
CA ILE A 60 0.66 -10.12 -6.13
C ILE A 60 -0.52 -9.56 -5.32
N TRP A 61 -0.60 -9.90 -4.04
CA TRP A 61 -1.72 -9.43 -3.20
C TRP A 61 -1.57 -7.95 -2.85
N GLY A 62 -0.34 -7.44 -2.70
CA GLY A 62 -0.10 -6.00 -2.51
C GLY A 62 -0.50 -5.18 -3.74
N GLY A 63 -0.01 -5.55 -4.92
CA GLY A 63 -0.26 -4.82 -6.16
C GLY A 63 -1.73 -4.82 -6.58
N SER A 64 -2.42 -5.96 -6.48
CA SER A 64 -3.86 -6.05 -6.80
C SER A 64 -4.70 -5.12 -5.91
N PHE A 65 -4.37 -5.04 -4.63
CA PHE A 65 -5.04 -4.15 -3.70
C PHE A 65 -4.81 -2.67 -4.06
N ILE A 66 -3.58 -2.30 -4.42
CA ILE A 66 -3.23 -0.92 -4.78
C ILE A 66 -3.93 -0.49 -6.08
N VAL A 67 -4.08 -1.39 -7.06
CA VAL A 67 -4.87 -1.11 -8.28
C VAL A 67 -6.32 -0.80 -7.92
N LEU A 68 -6.94 -1.58 -7.03
CA LEU A 68 -8.31 -1.34 -6.58
C LEU A 68 -8.44 0.02 -5.89
N VAL A 69 -7.50 0.37 -5.00
CA VAL A 69 -7.49 1.68 -4.33
C VAL A 69 -7.29 2.81 -5.35
N GLY A 70 -6.40 2.63 -6.32
CA GLY A 70 -6.16 3.61 -7.40
C GLY A 70 -7.39 3.84 -8.26
N ALA A 71 -8.09 2.78 -8.65
CA ALA A 71 -9.35 2.87 -9.39
C ALA A 71 -10.44 3.59 -8.59
N LEU A 72 -10.55 3.29 -7.29
CA LEU A 72 -11.46 4.00 -6.39
C LEU A 72 -11.09 5.48 -6.24
N ALA A 73 -9.79 5.81 -6.19
CA ALA A 73 -9.31 7.18 -6.13
C ALA A 73 -9.69 7.97 -7.39
N ILE A 74 -9.56 7.37 -8.58
CA ILE A 74 -9.99 7.98 -9.85
C ILE A 74 -11.51 8.23 -9.85
N CYS A 75 -12.29 7.22 -9.45
CA CYS A 75 -13.74 7.36 -9.33
C CYS A 75 -14.13 8.46 -8.33
N ALA A 76 -13.44 8.54 -7.19
CA ALA A 76 -13.68 9.55 -6.15
C ALA A 76 -13.32 10.96 -6.64
N GLY A 77 -12.24 11.09 -7.41
CA GLY A 77 -11.82 12.35 -8.03
C GLY A 77 -12.84 12.88 -9.04
N ASN A 78 -13.48 11.99 -9.81
CA ASN A 78 -14.51 12.33 -10.79
C ASN A 78 -15.86 12.67 -10.16
N LYS A 79 -16.18 12.11 -8.99
CA LYS A 79 -17.45 12.33 -8.27
C LYS A 79 -17.18 12.81 -6.84
N PRO A 80 -16.62 14.02 -6.66
CA PRO A 80 -16.19 14.48 -5.36
C PRO A 80 -17.34 14.54 -4.36
N ASP A 81 -18.58 14.83 -4.77
CA ASP A 81 -19.70 15.00 -3.83
C ASP A 81 -20.28 13.68 -3.28
N ASN A 82 -19.80 12.52 -3.75
CA ASN A 82 -20.27 11.24 -3.27
C ASN A 82 -19.60 10.83 -1.94
N ALA A 83 -20.29 11.09 -0.83
CA ALA A 83 -19.80 10.77 0.52
C ALA A 83 -19.47 9.28 0.71
N ARG A 84 -20.27 8.36 0.13
CA ARG A 84 -20.03 6.91 0.25
C ARG A 84 -18.71 6.51 -0.39
N LEU A 85 -18.39 7.09 -1.54
CA LEU A 85 -17.18 6.79 -2.28
C LEU A 85 -15.93 7.30 -1.56
N ARG A 86 -16.02 8.45 -0.88
CA ARG A 86 -14.94 8.97 -0.02
C ARG A 86 -14.70 8.05 1.19
N ILE A 87 -15.76 7.62 1.87
CA ILE A 87 -15.62 6.70 3.02
C ILE A 87 -15.00 5.38 2.56
N ALA A 88 -15.45 4.82 1.43
CA ALA A 88 -14.87 3.61 0.86
C ALA A 88 -13.38 3.79 0.53
N LEU A 89 -13.01 4.91 -0.09
CA LEU A 89 -11.61 5.24 -0.40
C LEU A 89 -10.75 5.35 0.86
N LEU A 90 -11.27 5.97 1.93
CA LEU A 90 -10.56 6.10 3.20
C LEU A 90 -10.30 4.72 3.82
N VAL A 91 -11.33 3.88 3.92
CA VAL A 91 -11.20 2.52 4.46
C VAL A 91 -10.21 1.70 3.62
N MET A 92 -10.34 1.74 2.30
CA MET A 92 -9.44 1.03 1.40
C MET A 92 -8.01 1.55 1.50
N SER A 93 -7.79 2.86 1.64
CA SER A 93 -6.45 3.42 1.82
C SER A 93 -5.76 2.94 3.10
N ILE A 94 -6.51 2.71 4.19
CA ILE A 94 -5.97 2.17 5.44
C ILE A 94 -5.47 0.74 5.24
N PHE A 95 -6.29 -0.12 4.63
CA PHE A 95 -5.85 -1.47 4.25
C PHE A 95 -4.66 -1.42 3.28
N GLY A 96 -4.63 -0.44 2.37
CA GLY A 96 -3.53 -0.23 1.45
C GLY A 96 -2.22 0.08 2.15
N ILE A 97 -2.26 0.91 3.20
CA ILE A 97 -1.09 1.18 4.05
C ILE A 97 -0.61 -0.12 4.72
N LEU A 98 -1.52 -0.93 5.26
CA LEU A 98 -1.14 -2.19 5.92
C LEU A 98 -0.46 -3.17 4.96
N PHE A 99 -1.01 -3.34 3.76
CA PHE A 99 -0.44 -4.21 2.74
C PHE A 99 0.88 -3.67 2.17
N ALA A 100 1.00 -2.36 1.95
CA ALA A 100 2.24 -1.74 1.50
C ALA A 100 3.36 -1.88 2.56
N MET A 101 3.04 -1.68 3.83
CA MET A 101 3.98 -1.90 4.95
C MET A 101 4.41 -3.36 5.06
N ALA A 102 3.48 -4.31 4.94
CA ALA A 102 3.80 -5.73 4.94
C ALA A 102 4.73 -6.10 3.76
N SER A 103 4.44 -5.58 2.56
CA SER A 103 5.29 -5.77 1.37
C SER A 103 6.68 -5.16 1.57
N TRP A 104 6.77 -4.00 2.20
CA TRP A 104 8.03 -3.35 2.53
C TRP A 104 8.86 -4.17 3.53
N ILE A 105 8.24 -4.72 4.57
CA ILE A 105 8.90 -5.60 5.54
C ILE A 105 9.44 -6.85 4.83
N ILE A 106 8.62 -7.51 4.01
CA ILE A 106 9.02 -8.71 3.28
C ILE A 106 10.18 -8.40 2.33
N ALA A 107 10.14 -7.27 1.62
CA ALA A 107 11.24 -6.85 0.75
C ALA A 107 12.52 -6.56 1.53
N SER A 108 12.42 -5.94 2.72
CA SER A 108 13.56 -5.69 3.62
C SER A 108 14.18 -7.00 4.10
N THR A 109 13.34 -7.94 4.54
CA THR A 109 13.76 -9.28 4.96
C THR A 109 14.42 -10.03 3.80
N GLY A 110 13.81 -10.06 2.61
CA GLY A 110 14.39 -10.69 1.43
C GLY A 110 15.73 -10.09 1.01
N LEU A 111 15.89 -8.76 1.13
CA LEU A 111 17.18 -8.11 0.87
C LEU A 111 18.30 -8.66 1.77
N VAL A 112 17.99 -9.01 3.03
CA VAL A 112 18.99 -9.55 3.96
C VAL A 112 19.20 -11.04 3.72
N PHE A 113 18.13 -11.83 3.70
CA PHE A 113 18.23 -13.29 3.70
C PHE A 113 18.49 -13.86 2.30
N ASP A 114 17.72 -13.47 1.29
CA ASP A 114 17.85 -14.03 -0.06
C ASP A 114 19.15 -13.54 -0.74
N CYS A 115 19.58 -12.29 -0.48
CA CYS A 115 20.88 -11.83 -1.02
C CYS A 115 22.05 -12.58 -0.38
N HIS A 116 22.04 -12.75 0.95
CA HIS A 116 23.08 -13.52 1.62
C HIS A 116 23.05 -14.99 1.21
N GLY A 117 21.86 -15.55 1.00
CA GLY A 117 21.67 -16.90 0.47
C GLY A 117 22.20 -17.04 -0.96
N CYS A 118 21.98 -16.05 -1.82
CA CYS A 118 22.54 -16.02 -3.17
C CYS A 118 24.08 -15.96 -3.14
N ASP A 119 24.64 -15.02 -2.37
CA ASP A 119 26.09 -14.88 -2.22
C ASP A 119 26.71 -16.19 -1.72
N SER A 120 26.06 -16.87 -0.77
CA SER A 120 26.49 -18.18 -0.26
C SER A 120 26.33 -19.30 -1.29
N PHE A 121 25.26 -19.30 -2.09
CA PHE A 121 25.02 -20.31 -3.12
C PHE A 121 26.05 -20.22 -4.26
N VAL A 122 26.50 -19.03 -4.61
CA VAL A 122 27.53 -18.81 -5.64
C VAL A 122 28.93 -19.21 -5.17
N LEU A 123 29.13 -19.53 -3.88
CA LEU A 123 30.38 -20.14 -3.39
C LEU A 123 30.51 -21.61 -3.80
N GLY A 124 29.37 -22.32 -3.93
CA GLY A 124 29.35 -23.72 -4.34
C GLY A 124 29.35 -24.73 -3.20
N PRO A 125 29.40 -26.04 -3.52
CA PRO A 125 29.45 -27.11 -2.52
C PRO A 125 30.76 -27.09 -1.73
N CYS A 126 30.73 -27.60 -0.50
CA CYS A 126 31.91 -27.73 0.34
C CYS A 126 32.76 -28.93 -0.09
N ASP A 127 34.02 -28.69 -0.44
CA ASP A 127 35.00 -29.77 -0.48
C ASP A 127 35.30 -30.23 0.96
N PRO A 128 35.44 -31.54 1.20
CA PRO A 128 35.66 -32.08 2.55
C PRO A 128 36.96 -31.58 3.20
N ASP A 129 37.89 -31.05 2.40
CA ASP A 129 39.18 -30.55 2.84
C ASP A 129 39.22 -29.01 3.03
N GLU A 130 38.19 -28.26 2.61
CA GLU A 130 38.16 -26.79 2.62
C GLU A 130 36.80 -26.26 3.13
N PHE A 131 36.65 -26.23 4.46
CA PHE A 131 35.38 -25.87 5.12
C PHE A 131 35.10 -24.37 5.22
N ASP A 132 36.07 -23.49 4.94
CA ASP A 132 35.99 -22.08 5.36
C ASP A 132 35.34 -21.13 4.34
N ASN A 133 34.95 -21.56 3.13
CA ASN A 133 34.32 -20.68 2.11
C ASN A 133 33.37 -21.42 1.15
N CYS A 134 32.42 -22.17 1.69
CA CYS A 134 31.49 -22.95 0.89
C CYS A 134 30.05 -22.79 1.38
N SER A 135 29.09 -23.16 0.53
CA SER A 135 27.69 -23.18 0.93
C SER A 135 27.40 -24.41 1.79
N GLY A 136 26.65 -24.25 2.88
CA GLY A 136 26.07 -25.37 3.62
C GLY A 136 24.85 -26.01 2.93
N LEU A 137 24.60 -25.72 1.65
CA LEU A 137 23.47 -26.27 0.89
C LEU A 137 23.83 -27.66 0.34
N SER A 138 22.82 -28.51 0.22
CA SER A 138 23.00 -29.88 -0.27
C SER A 138 23.53 -29.90 -1.71
N ASP A 139 24.52 -30.75 -1.98
CA ASP A 139 25.10 -31.02 -3.31
C ASP A 139 24.05 -31.26 -4.40
N TYR A 140 22.91 -31.86 -4.02
CA TYR A 140 21.76 -32.08 -4.90
C TYR A 140 21.29 -30.81 -5.65
N TRP A 141 21.36 -29.64 -5.01
CA TRP A 141 20.94 -28.39 -5.66
C TRP A 141 21.91 -27.95 -6.76
N TYR A 142 23.20 -28.26 -6.62
CA TYR A 142 24.21 -27.94 -7.61
C TYR A 142 24.11 -28.82 -8.85
N ASP A 143 23.66 -30.07 -8.69
CA ASP A 143 23.36 -30.97 -9.81
C ASP A 143 22.16 -30.50 -10.63
N ILE A 144 21.12 -29.96 -9.97
CA ILE A 144 19.94 -29.42 -10.66
C ILE A 144 20.27 -28.11 -11.40
N PHE A 145 21.11 -27.27 -10.80
CA PHE A 145 21.46 -25.95 -11.32
C PHE A 145 22.93 -25.89 -11.71
N PRO A 146 23.37 -26.53 -12.81
CA PRO A 146 24.79 -26.62 -13.19
C PRO A 146 25.43 -25.25 -13.46
N ASN A 147 24.62 -24.23 -13.74
CA ASN A 147 25.04 -22.85 -13.98
C ASN A 147 25.01 -21.98 -12.70
N TRP A 148 25.05 -22.57 -11.51
CA TRP A 148 24.96 -21.86 -10.22
C TRP A 148 25.99 -20.74 -10.09
N ARG A 149 27.20 -20.90 -10.64
CA ARG A 149 28.27 -19.90 -10.57
C ARG A 149 28.03 -18.65 -11.41
N SER A 150 27.12 -18.72 -12.40
CA SER A 150 26.78 -17.57 -13.26
C SER A 150 25.55 -16.80 -12.81
N ILE A 151 24.99 -17.12 -11.63
CA ILE A 151 23.84 -16.41 -11.10
C ILE A 151 24.24 -14.99 -10.72
N ASP A 152 23.44 -14.01 -11.15
CA ASP A 152 23.64 -12.61 -10.82
C ASP A 152 22.99 -12.24 -9.48
N CYS A 153 23.75 -12.33 -8.39
CA CYS A 153 23.31 -11.87 -7.08
C CYS A 153 23.17 -10.34 -6.98
N GLY A 154 23.75 -9.58 -7.93
CA GLY A 154 23.51 -8.15 -8.06
C GLY A 154 22.08 -7.87 -8.52
N GLY A 155 21.58 -8.67 -9.46
CA GLY A 155 20.22 -8.59 -9.99
C GLY A 155 19.14 -8.78 -8.91
N ILE A 156 19.26 -9.82 -8.08
CA ILE A 156 18.30 -10.05 -6.98
C ILE A 156 18.32 -8.91 -5.95
N ARG A 157 19.51 -8.38 -5.64
CA ARG A 157 19.65 -7.23 -4.73
C ARG A 157 18.98 -5.98 -5.30
N ALA A 158 19.14 -5.74 -6.60
CA ALA A 158 18.49 -4.62 -7.29
C ALA A 158 16.96 -4.77 -7.26
N LEU A 159 16.43 -5.97 -7.48
CA LEU A 159 14.99 -6.24 -7.43
C LEU A 159 14.39 -5.97 -6.03
N PHE A 160 15.03 -6.48 -4.97
CA PHE A 160 14.58 -6.17 -3.60
C PHE A 160 14.69 -4.69 -3.25
N ALA A 161 15.76 -4.02 -3.70
CA ALA A 161 15.93 -2.59 -3.50
C ALA A 161 14.83 -1.78 -4.24
N LEU A 162 14.49 -2.16 -5.47
CA LEU A 162 13.37 -1.55 -6.21
C LEU A 162 12.04 -1.80 -5.51
N GLN A 163 11.79 -3.02 -5.03
CA GLN A 163 10.56 -3.35 -4.30
C GLN A 163 10.45 -2.57 -2.98
N LEU A 164 11.56 -2.32 -2.28
CA LEU A 164 11.61 -1.46 -1.10
C LEU A 164 11.22 -0.02 -1.44
N ILE A 165 11.75 0.55 -2.52
CA ILE A 165 11.43 1.90 -2.97
C ILE A 165 9.96 2.01 -3.38
N LEU A 166 9.46 1.01 -4.12
CA LEU A 166 8.06 0.96 -4.54
C LEU A 166 7.13 0.86 -3.33
N GLY A 167 7.36 -0.09 -2.43
CA GLY A 167 6.54 -0.26 -1.23
C GLY A 167 6.54 0.97 -0.32
N LEU A 168 7.68 1.66 -0.18
CA LEU A 168 7.75 2.93 0.54
C LEU A 168 6.94 4.03 -0.15
N THR A 169 7.09 4.15 -1.47
CA THR A 169 6.36 5.14 -2.29
C THR A 169 4.85 4.91 -2.21
N GLU A 170 4.42 3.65 -2.33
CA GLU A 170 3.02 3.25 -2.18
C GLU A 170 2.48 3.60 -0.80
N THR A 171 3.24 3.31 0.26
CA THR A 171 2.88 3.69 1.64
C THR A 171 2.66 5.19 1.76
N VAL A 172 3.57 6.01 1.23
CA VAL A 172 3.47 7.48 1.24
C VAL A 172 2.26 7.96 0.44
N LEU A 173 2.00 7.40 -0.74
CA LEU A 173 0.83 7.76 -1.55
C LEU A 173 -0.47 7.43 -0.85
N MET A 174 -0.57 6.24 -0.24
CA MET A 174 -1.76 5.83 0.52
C MET A 174 -1.99 6.72 1.75
N PHE A 175 -0.91 7.15 2.41
CA PHE A 175 -0.99 8.10 3.50
C PHE A 175 -1.53 9.47 3.03
N ILE A 176 -1.03 9.98 1.90
CA ILE A 176 -1.52 11.23 1.29
C ILE A 176 -3.01 11.11 0.90
N VAL A 177 -3.41 9.99 0.30
CA VAL A 177 -4.81 9.72 -0.06
C VAL A 177 -5.68 9.69 1.18
N SER A 178 -5.24 9.02 2.25
CA SER A 178 -5.97 8.94 3.52
C SER A 178 -6.16 10.31 4.16
N ILE A 179 -5.10 11.14 4.24
CA ILE A 179 -5.18 12.52 4.75
C ILE A 179 -6.17 13.35 3.91
N LYS A 180 -6.01 13.36 2.58
CA LYS A 180 -6.87 14.16 1.69
C LYS A 180 -8.34 13.75 1.76
N THR A 181 -8.60 12.45 1.92
CA THR A 181 -9.96 11.91 2.04
C THR A 181 -10.55 12.24 3.40
N CYS A 182 -9.75 12.19 4.47
CA CYS A 182 -10.14 12.61 5.81
C CYS A 182 -10.53 14.10 5.85
N CYS A 183 -9.67 14.99 5.32
CA CYS A 183 -9.94 16.42 5.21
C CYS A 183 -11.22 16.72 4.39
N GLY A 184 -11.43 16.01 3.28
CA GLY A 184 -12.64 16.15 2.46
C GLY A 184 -13.92 15.71 3.20
N THR A 185 -13.81 14.68 4.03
CA THR A 185 -14.93 14.17 4.84
C THR A 185 -15.29 15.14 5.97
N CYS A 186 -14.30 15.68 6.69
CA CYS A 186 -14.51 16.68 7.75
C CYS A 186 -15.25 17.93 7.26
N ARG A 187 -14.94 18.43 6.04
CA ARG A 187 -15.63 19.59 5.46
C ARG A 187 -17.12 19.35 5.22
N THR A 188 -17.49 18.11 4.88
CA THR A 188 -18.88 17.73 4.63
C THR A 188 -19.69 17.75 5.94
N CYS A 189 -19.07 17.37 7.06
CA CYS A 189 -19.64 17.55 8.39
C CYS A 189 -19.84 19.04 8.73
N CYS A 190 -18.84 19.92 8.49
CA CYS A 190 -19.00 21.35 8.78
C CYS A 190 -20.15 22.00 7.97
N LYS A 191 -20.42 21.52 6.74
CA LYS A 191 -21.56 21.96 5.93
C LYS A 191 -22.90 21.36 6.39
N GLY A 192 -22.91 20.10 6.83
CA GLY A 192 -24.12 19.40 7.31
C GLY A 192 -24.56 19.81 8.73
N THR A 193 -23.66 20.39 9.52
CA THR A 193 -23.99 21.02 10.83
C THR A 193 -24.46 22.46 10.70
N GLN A 194 -24.64 23.00 9.48
CA GLN A 194 -25.77 23.91 9.28
C GLN A 194 -27.04 23.08 9.41
N GLN A 195 -27.34 22.72 10.65
CA GLN A 195 -28.68 22.39 11.08
C GLN A 195 -29.57 23.48 10.46
N PRO A 196 -30.63 23.13 9.68
CA PRO A 196 -31.64 24.14 9.35
C PRO A 196 -31.96 24.80 10.68
N PRO A 197 -31.97 26.14 10.76
CA PRO A 197 -31.98 26.87 12.02
C PRO A 197 -32.93 26.11 12.90
N THR A 198 -32.40 25.49 13.96
CA THR A 198 -33.23 24.89 14.99
C THR A 198 -34.17 26.04 15.26
N GLN A 199 -35.40 25.94 14.76
CA GLN A 199 -36.42 26.86 15.15
C GLN A 199 -36.42 26.56 16.60
N ALA A 200 -35.76 27.44 17.37
CA ALA A 200 -36.02 27.55 18.76
C ALA A 200 -37.54 27.56 18.75
N MET A 201 -38.15 26.47 19.21
CA MET A 201 -39.49 26.53 19.71
C MET A 201 -39.32 27.52 20.86
N THR A 202 -39.39 28.81 20.53
CA THR A 202 -39.68 29.86 21.46
C THR A 202 -41.06 29.47 21.93
N TYR A 203 -41.09 28.72 23.02
CA TYR A 203 -42.29 28.46 23.77
C TYR A 203 -42.83 29.83 24.11
N GLN A 204 -43.80 30.30 23.34
CA GLN A 204 -44.43 31.57 23.59
C GLN A 204 -45.38 31.31 24.76
N PRO A 205 -45.11 31.85 25.96
CA PRO A 205 -45.95 31.58 27.11
C PRO A 205 -47.32 32.22 26.83
N GLY A 206 -48.32 31.38 26.52
CA GLY A 206 -49.68 31.82 26.25
C GLY A 206 -50.47 31.03 25.20
N GLN A 207 -49.89 30.07 24.47
CA GLN A 207 -50.68 29.28 23.52
C GLN A 207 -51.50 28.18 24.22
N PRO A 208 -52.84 28.17 24.10
CA PRO A 208 -53.69 27.14 24.67
C PRO A 208 -53.46 25.79 23.96
N ALA A 209 -53.39 24.73 24.75
CA ALA A 209 -53.23 23.37 24.27
C ALA A 209 -54.37 23.02 23.30
N LEU A 210 -53.98 22.65 22.07
CA LEU A 210 -54.89 22.11 21.07
C LEU A 210 -55.39 20.76 21.58
N GLN A 211 -56.67 20.69 21.98
CA GLN A 211 -57.35 19.44 22.29
C GLN A 211 -57.32 18.56 21.06
N GLN A 212 -56.62 17.43 21.15
CA GLN A 212 -56.75 16.35 20.18
C GLN A 212 -58.12 15.71 20.37
N ILE A 213 -58.92 15.73 19.29
CA ILE A 213 -60.13 14.93 19.10
C ILE A 213 -59.70 13.62 18.46
#